data_AF-A0A0C3QVB0-F1
#
_entry.id   AF-A0A0C3QVB0-F1
#
_cell.length_a   1.000
_cell.length_b   1.000
_cell.length_c   1.000
_cell.angle_alpha   90.00
_cell.angle_beta   90.00
_cell.angle_gamma   90.00
#
_symmetry.space_group_name_H-M   'P 1'
#
loop_
_entity.id
_entity.type
_entity.pdbx_description
1 polymer ?
#
loop_
_entity_poly.entity_id
_entity_poly.type
_entity_poly.pdbx_seq_one_letter_code
_entity_poly.pdbx_strand_id
1 'polypeptide(L)'
;MANGLPGCRDSETHGKILPCFKVKEDGIVRITPQTLESLLRGEYDDHLKAFHIVDCRFDYEFEGGHIDGATNFTTPEDAADYFLNQLPVPPPSSSGEASPDGDLKTVLVFHCEFSAKRGPTL
;
A
#
# COMPACT_ATOMS: atom_id res chain seq x y z
N MET A 1 18.87 32.95 -13.43
CA MET A 1 18.20 32.24 -12.33
C MET A 1 17.07 31.45 -12.95
N ALA A 2 17.28 30.16 -13.21
CA ALA A 2 16.25 29.32 -13.83
C ALA A 2 15.33 28.79 -12.71
N ASN A 3 14.10 29.31 -12.67
CA ASN A 3 13.04 28.71 -11.87
C ASN A 3 12.67 27.36 -12.51
N GLY A 4 13.21 26.29 -11.95
CA GLY A 4 12.75 24.94 -12.25
C GLY A 4 11.31 24.82 -11.79
N LEU A 5 10.43 24.48 -12.73
CA LEU A 5 9.05 24.07 -12.45
C LEU A 5 9.09 22.97 -11.38
N PRO A 6 8.27 23.04 -10.31
CA PRO A 6 8.15 21.92 -9.39
C PRO A 6 7.66 20.71 -10.19
N GLY A 7 8.41 19.60 -10.09
CA GLY A 7 8.04 18.37 -10.76
C GLY A 7 6.71 17.88 -10.20
N CYS A 8 5.85 17.34 -11.07
CA CYS A 8 4.55 16.75 -10.74
C CYS A 8 4.61 15.63 -9.66
N ARG A 9 5.79 15.27 -9.15
CA ARG A 9 6.05 14.12 -8.25
C ARG A 9 6.27 14.49 -6.77
N ASP A 10 6.20 15.76 -6.41
CA ASP A 10 6.49 16.18 -5.02
C ASP A 10 5.32 15.91 -4.05
N SER A 11 4.08 15.79 -4.53
CA SER A 11 2.88 15.65 -3.68
C SER A 11 2.59 14.22 -3.16
N GLU A 12 3.34 13.19 -3.55
CA GLU A 12 2.94 11.79 -3.30
C GLU A 12 2.99 11.34 -1.82
N THR A 13 3.68 12.07 -0.94
CA THR A 13 3.71 11.84 0.51
C THR A 13 2.68 12.68 1.27
N HIS A 14 2.03 13.64 0.61
CA HIS A 14 1.11 14.55 1.27
C HIS A 14 -0.21 13.83 1.61
N GLY A 15 -0.61 13.87 2.88
CA GLY A 15 -1.89 13.32 3.33
C GLY A 15 -1.99 11.80 3.37
N LYS A 16 -0.85 11.09 3.44
CA LYS A 16 -0.81 9.64 3.73
C LYS A 16 -1.00 9.41 5.22
N ILE A 17 -1.77 8.39 5.58
CA ILE A 17 -2.05 8.01 6.98
C ILE A 17 -0.81 7.38 7.62
N LEU A 18 -0.09 6.57 6.83
CA LEU A 18 1.11 5.89 7.28
C LEU A 18 2.36 6.74 7.04
N PRO A 19 3.36 6.68 7.95
CA PRO A 19 4.68 7.25 7.70
C PRO A 19 5.37 6.47 6.58
N CYS A 20 5.55 7.14 5.43
CA CYS A 20 6.16 6.57 4.24
C CYS A 20 7.41 7.36 3.81
N PHE A 21 8.34 6.69 3.14
CA PHE A 21 9.50 7.30 2.49
C PHE A 21 9.49 7.04 0.99
N LYS A 22 10.05 7.99 0.22
CA LYS A 22 10.16 7.87 -1.24
C LYS A 22 11.50 7.23 -1.62
N VAL A 23 11.49 6.38 -2.64
CA VAL A 23 12.70 5.90 -3.31
C VAL A 23 12.77 6.51 -4.70
N LYS A 24 13.94 7.04 -5.07
CA LYS A 24 14.13 7.82 -6.30
C LYS A 24 13.95 7.01 -7.59
N GLU A 25 14.07 5.69 -7.52
CA GLU A 25 14.12 4.81 -8.69
C GLU A 25 12.73 4.56 -9.31
N ASP A 26 11.69 4.34 -8.51
CA ASP A 26 10.38 3.90 -9.03
C ASP A 26 9.23 4.91 -8.81
N GLY A 27 9.42 5.93 -7.96
CA GLY A 27 8.35 6.85 -7.58
C GLY A 27 7.32 6.28 -6.59
N ILE A 28 7.44 5.02 -6.20
CA ILE A 28 6.55 4.38 -5.23
C ILE A 28 6.98 4.70 -3.79
N VAL A 29 6.01 5.01 -2.93
CA VAL A 29 6.21 5.21 -1.49
C VAL A 29 6.35 3.86 -0.78
N ARG A 30 7.28 3.76 0.16
CA ARG A 30 7.54 2.56 0.96
C ARG A 30 7.35 2.86 2.45
N ILE A 31 6.97 1.84 3.22
CA ILE A 31 6.85 1.90 4.67
C ILE A 31 8.00 1.13 5.32
N THR A 32 8.33 1.45 6.57
CA THR A 32 9.30 0.66 7.33
C THR A 32 8.62 -0.57 7.95
N PRO A 33 9.37 -1.62 8.30
CA PRO A 33 8.81 -2.76 9.03
C PRO A 33 8.15 -2.35 10.35
N GLN A 34 8.67 -1.34 11.03
CA GLN A 34 8.09 -0.79 12.26
C GLN A 34 6.71 -0.17 12.00
N THR A 35 6.54 0.53 10.88
CA THR A 35 5.22 1.07 10.50
C THR A 35 4.22 -0.06 10.25
N LEU A 36 4.66 -1.16 9.62
CA LEU A 36 3.81 -2.32 9.38
C LEU A 36 3.43 -3.03 10.69
N GLU A 37 4.36 -3.13 11.64
CA GLU A 37 4.08 -3.65 12.99
C GLU A 37 3.04 -2.80 13.71
N SER A 38 3.18 -1.47 13.72
CA SER A 38 2.18 -0.57 14.31
C SER A 38 0.82 -0.65 13.61
N LEU A 39 0.81 -0.87 12.30
CA LEU A 39 -0.41 -1.13 11.54
C LEU A 39 -1.10 -2.42 12.02
N LEU A 40 -0.35 -3.51 12.16
CA LEU A 40 -0.87 -4.79 12.66
C LEU A 40 -1.35 -4.73 14.12
N ARG A 41 -0.76 -3.83 14.92
CA ARG A 41 -1.17 -3.58 16.31
C ARG A 41 -2.46 -2.74 16.43
N GLY A 42 -2.99 -2.25 15.31
CA GLY A 42 -4.20 -1.42 15.28
C GLY A 42 -3.96 0.03 15.73
N GLU A 43 -2.71 0.53 15.70
CA GLU A 43 -2.40 1.92 16.09
C GLU A 43 -3.01 2.96 15.12
N TYR A 44 -3.55 2.51 13.98
CA TYR A 44 -4.13 3.36 12.94
C TYR A 44 -5.61 3.07 12.67
N ASP A 45 -6.27 2.22 13.47
CA ASP A 45 -7.69 1.86 13.29
C ASP A 45 -8.63 3.09 13.34
N ASP A 46 -8.28 4.11 14.12
CA ASP A 46 -9.04 5.38 14.18
C ASP A 46 -9.09 6.15 12.84
N HIS A 47 -8.16 5.85 11.93
CA HIS A 47 -8.02 6.51 10.63
C HIS A 47 -8.16 5.53 9.44
N LEU A 48 -8.32 4.24 9.71
CA LEU A 48 -8.37 3.19 8.70
C LEU A 48 -9.69 2.43 8.75
N LYS A 49 -10.32 2.28 7.60
CA LYS A 49 -11.52 1.45 7.46
C LYS A 49 -11.15 -0.02 7.39
N ALA A 50 -10.07 -0.31 6.66
CA ALA A 50 -9.52 -1.65 6.47
C ALA A 50 -8.08 -1.52 5.95
N PHE A 51 -7.28 -2.56 6.15
CA PHE A 51 -6.01 -2.71 5.45
C PHE A 51 -5.88 -4.12 4.88
N HIS A 52 -5.19 -4.25 3.75
CA HIS A 52 -4.87 -5.53 3.14
C HIS A 52 -3.37 -5.63 2.92
N ILE A 53 -2.78 -6.72 3.39
CA ILE A 53 -1.38 -7.03 3.16
C ILE A 53 -1.34 -8.04 2.02
N VAL A 54 -0.59 -7.71 0.96
CA VAL A 54 -0.49 -8.49 -0.27
C VAL A 54 0.92 -9.07 -0.33
N ASP A 55 1.02 -10.39 -0.19
CA ASP A 55 2.27 -11.11 -0.34
C ASP A 55 2.41 -11.58 -1.79
N CYS A 56 3.37 -11.00 -2.52
CA CYS A 56 3.64 -11.31 -3.92
C CYS A 56 4.69 -12.42 -4.10
N ARG A 57 5.04 -13.17 -3.05
CA ARG A 57 5.95 -14.33 -3.13
C ARG A 57 5.25 -15.56 -3.71
N PHE A 58 6.01 -16.61 -3.97
CA PHE A 58 5.41 -17.88 -4.40
C PHE A 58 4.69 -18.57 -3.24
N ASP A 59 3.66 -19.35 -3.57
CA ASP A 59 2.79 -20.04 -2.61
C ASP A 59 3.59 -20.82 -1.55
N TYR A 60 4.64 -21.54 -1.96
CA TYR A 60 5.49 -22.32 -1.05
C TYR A 60 6.25 -21.45 -0.02
N GLU A 61 6.57 -20.20 -0.35
CA GLU A 61 7.21 -19.26 0.59
C GLU A 61 6.18 -18.69 1.57
N PHE A 62 4.95 -18.47 1.11
CA PHE A 62 3.84 -18.03 1.93
C PHE A 62 3.44 -19.12 2.94
N GLU A 63 3.32 -20.37 2.48
CA GLU A 63 3.08 -21.53 3.34
C GLU A 63 4.21 -21.77 4.35
N GLY A 64 5.46 -21.47 3.95
CA GLY A 64 6.63 -21.55 4.81
C GLY A 64 6.68 -20.49 5.93
N GLY A 65 5.86 -19.44 5.82
CA GLY A 65 5.76 -18.37 6.81
C GLY A 65 5.41 -17.03 6.15
N HIS A 66 4.33 -16.41 6.61
CA HIS A 66 3.82 -15.14 6.11
C HIS A 66 3.37 -14.22 7.26
N ILE A 67 3.09 -12.97 6.90
CA ILE A 67 2.58 -11.97 7.84
C ILE A 67 1.12 -12.29 8.14
N ASP A 68 0.73 -12.23 9.42
CA ASP A 68 -0.63 -12.51 9.84
C ASP A 68 -1.64 -11.61 9.10
N GLY A 69 -2.67 -12.22 8.51
CA GLY A 69 -3.68 -11.53 7.71
C GLY A 69 -3.24 -11.14 6.29
N ALA A 70 -2.06 -11.56 5.82
CA ALA A 70 -1.66 -11.34 4.43
C ALA A 70 -2.39 -12.29 3.47
N THR A 71 -2.72 -11.79 2.29
CA THR A 71 -3.25 -12.57 1.17
C THR A 71 -2.14 -12.76 0.13
N ASN A 72 -1.95 -13.99 -0.32
CA ASN A 72 -0.94 -14.30 -1.33
C ASN A 72 -1.50 -14.18 -2.74
N PHE A 73 -0.77 -13.50 -3.62
CA PHE A 73 -1.07 -13.45 -5.05
C PHE A 73 0.20 -13.69 -5.85
N THR A 74 0.22 -14.81 -6.57
CA THR A 74 1.35 -15.17 -7.42
C THR A 74 1.36 -14.37 -8.73
N THR A 75 0.18 -14.02 -9.27
CA THR A 75 0.03 -13.26 -10.51
C THR A 75 -0.67 -11.90 -10.28
N PRO A 76 -0.34 -10.87 -11.09
CA PRO A 76 -1.04 -9.58 -11.02
C PRO A 76 -2.52 -9.68 -11.45
N GLU A 77 -2.86 -10.66 -12.29
CA GLU A 77 -4.23 -10.89 -12.75
C GLU A 77 -5.11 -11.36 -11.58
N ASP A 78 -4.61 -12.27 -10.74
CA ASP A 78 -5.33 -12.73 -9.54
C ASP A 78 -5.53 -11.60 -8.52
N ALA A 79 -4.50 -10.76 -8.33
CA ALA A 79 -4.61 -9.61 -7.44
C ALA A 79 -5.63 -8.58 -7.97
N ALA A 80 -5.59 -8.29 -9.27
CA ALA A 80 -6.54 -7.38 -9.91
C ALA A 80 -7.98 -7.90 -9.80
N ASP A 81 -8.21 -9.19 -10.04
CA ASP A 81 -9.54 -9.79 -9.89
C ASP A 81 -10.04 -9.65 -8.45
N TYR A 82 -9.20 -9.97 -7.46
CA TYR A 82 -9.58 -9.89 -6.06
C TYR A 82 -9.93 -8.45 -5.63
N PHE A 83 -9.08 -7.47 -5.95
CA PHE A 83 -9.29 -6.09 -5.52
C PHE A 83 -10.36 -5.35 -6.32
N LEU A 84 -10.55 -5.67 -7.61
CA LEU A 84 -11.47 -4.94 -8.48
C LEU A 84 -12.84 -5.62 -8.62
N ASN A 85 -12.90 -6.95 -8.57
CA ASN A 85 -14.13 -7.71 -8.80
C ASN A 85 -14.71 -8.30 -7.51
N GLN A 86 -13.88 -8.69 -6.55
CA GLN A 86 -14.36 -9.39 -5.34
C GLN A 86 -14.53 -8.47 -4.13
N LEU A 87 -13.72 -7.41 -4.00
CA LEU A 87 -13.85 -6.44 -2.94
C LEU A 87 -14.76 -5.27 -3.34
N PRO A 88 -15.55 -4.73 -2.38
CA PRO A 88 -16.32 -3.52 -2.62
C PRO A 88 -15.35 -2.34 -2.84
N VAL A 89 -15.22 -1.92 -4.08
CA VAL A 89 -14.34 -0.81 -4.47
C VAL A 89 -14.85 0.47 -3.79
N PRO A 90 -14.05 1.10 -2.91
CA PRO A 90 -14.45 2.35 -2.28
C PRO A 90 -14.56 3.45 -3.35
N PRO A 91 -15.37 4.50 -3.09
CA PRO A 91 -15.39 5.67 -3.97
C PRO A 91 -13.98 6.25 -4.11
N PRO A 92 -13.64 6.83 -5.27
CA PRO A 92 -12.32 7.39 -5.51
C PRO A 92 -12.00 8.45 -4.45
N SER A 93 -10.87 8.29 -3.77
CA SER A 93 -10.43 9.19 -2.71
C SER A 93 -8.97 9.60 -2.90
N SER A 94 -8.67 10.85 -2.54
CA SER A 94 -7.31 11.40 -2.58
C SER A 94 -6.66 11.33 -1.20
N SER A 95 -5.35 11.10 -1.15
CA SER A 95 -4.57 11.24 0.08
C SER A 95 -4.64 12.69 0.55
N GLY A 96 -4.98 12.92 1.82
CA GLY A 96 -5.18 14.27 2.40
C GLY A 96 -6.57 14.90 2.25
N GLU A 97 -7.48 14.34 1.45
CA GLU A 97 -8.86 14.84 1.35
C GLU A 97 -9.81 13.99 2.21
N ALA A 98 -10.77 14.66 2.87
CA ALA A 98 -11.81 14.02 3.65
C ALA A 98 -12.75 13.27 2.69
N SER A 99 -12.93 11.96 2.89
CA SER A 99 -13.89 11.21 2.09
C SER A 99 -15.31 11.56 2.53
N PRO A 100 -16.29 11.56 1.60
CA PRO A 100 -17.68 11.86 1.92
C PRO A 100 -18.34 10.83 2.87
N ASP A 101 -17.70 9.66 3.08
CA ASP A 101 -18.16 8.56 3.94
C ASP A 101 -17.43 8.51 5.31
N GLY A 102 -16.62 9.53 5.64
CA GLY A 102 -15.78 9.61 6.85
C GLY A 102 -14.28 9.55 6.52
N ASP A 103 -13.42 9.99 7.45
CA ASP A 103 -11.96 10.09 7.28
C ASP A 103 -11.24 8.74 7.13
N LEU A 104 -11.97 7.62 7.24
CA LEU A 104 -11.42 6.27 7.23
C LEU A 104 -11.07 5.81 5.81
N LYS A 105 -9.82 5.44 5.59
CA LYS A 105 -9.34 4.98 4.26
C LYS A 105 -9.00 3.49 4.29
N THR A 106 -9.08 2.85 3.12
CA THR A 106 -8.57 1.49 2.93
C THR A 106 -7.12 1.56 2.47
N VAL A 107 -6.22 0.82 3.11
CA VAL A 107 -4.79 0.77 2.76
C VAL A 107 -4.42 -0.58 2.18
N LEU A 108 -3.65 -0.56 1.09
CA LEU A 108 -3.06 -1.75 0.49
C LEU A 108 -1.55 -1.71 0.71
N VAL A 109 -0.99 -2.77 1.29
CA VAL A 109 0.44 -2.92 1.53
C VAL A 109 0.95 -4.10 0.72
N PHE A 110 1.73 -3.82 -0.33
CA PHE A 110 2.36 -4.85 -1.16
C PHE A 110 3.77 -5.16 -0.64
N HIS A 111 4.09 -6.44 -0.49
CA HIS A 111 5.45 -6.89 -0.17
C HIS A 111 5.86 -8.12 -0.99
N CYS A 112 7.16 -8.28 -1.20
CA CYS A 112 7.74 -9.52 -1.73
C CYS A 112 9.03 -9.83 -0.97
N GLU A 113 9.88 -10.75 -1.45
CA GLU A 113 11.10 -11.17 -0.75
C GLU A 113 12.06 -10.00 -0.43
N PHE A 114 12.29 -9.11 -1.39
CA PHE A 114 13.16 -7.92 -1.23
C PHE A 114 12.47 -6.58 -1.53
N SER A 115 11.16 -6.59 -1.81
CA SER A 115 10.37 -5.40 -2.22
C SER A 115 11.03 -4.53 -3.32
N ALA A 116 11.80 -5.17 -4.23
CA ALA A 116 12.64 -4.49 -5.21
C ALA A 116 12.27 -4.76 -6.68
N LYS A 117 11.48 -5.81 -6.96
CA LYS A 117 11.06 -6.14 -8.33
C LYS A 117 9.59 -6.53 -8.42
N ARG A 118 9.20 -7.65 -7.79
CA ARG A 118 7.81 -8.16 -7.88
C ARG A 118 6.81 -7.23 -7.21
N GLY A 119 7.07 -6.79 -5.97
CA GLY A 119 6.19 -5.87 -5.24
C GLY A 119 5.89 -4.55 -5.97
N PRO A 120 6.89 -3.84 -6.54
CA PRO A 120 6.66 -2.63 -7.34
C PRO A 120 5.95 -2.85 -8.68
N THR A 121 5.99 -4.08 -9.23
CA THR A 121 5.47 -4.39 -10.58
C THR A 121 4.04 -4.93 -10.55
N LEU A 122 3.59 -5.40 -9.37
CA LEU A 122 2.25 -5.94 -9.13
C LEU A 122 1.30 -4.82 -8.74
#